data_AF-A0A8W8ID80-F1
#
_entry.id   AF-A0A8W8ID80-F1
#
_cell.length_a   1.000
_cell.length_b   1.000
_cell.length_c   1.000
_cell.angle_alpha   90.00
_cell.angle_beta   90.00
_cell.angle_gamma   90.00
#
_symmetry.space_group_name_H-M   'P 1'
#
loop_
_entity.id
_entity.type
_entity.pdbx_description
1 polymer ?
#
loop_
_entity_poly.entity_id
_entity_poly.type
_entity_poly.pdbx_seq_one_letter_code
_entity_poly.pdbx_strand_id
1 'polypeptide(L)'
;DVYGFYGYMFADLGEHEFAEEVPKPKQKEEGGEPDTKKAKKEEIEMVTVKRSVTFSRLHSALEIDWSSQAALRKLKRTPNAYFIMQVLLDFISNNNRYPDSTQKEADIKLLIEQKTKTLEKLKLSPSVVSDDFASFCFAELSPVCAIVGGVIGQEIIKAVSLKDQPHNNFFFYNGVEGSGLVDNISSP
;
A
#
# COMPACT_ATOMS: atom_id res chain seq x y z
N ASP A 1 7.07 -8.35 1.55
CA ASP A 1 7.53 -9.60 0.91
C ASP A 1 6.97 -9.76 -0.50
N VAL A 2 7.43 -10.81 -1.20
CA VAL A 2 6.95 -11.22 -2.52
C VAL A 2 6.51 -12.68 -2.47
N TYR A 3 5.34 -12.96 -3.05
CA TYR A 3 4.73 -14.28 -3.15
C TYR A 3 4.22 -14.47 -4.57
N GLY A 4 5.02 -15.10 -5.43
CA GLY A 4 4.75 -15.25 -6.85
C GLY A 4 4.50 -13.90 -7.52
N PHE A 5 3.28 -13.70 -8.02
CA PHE A 5 2.84 -12.46 -8.66
C PHE A 5 2.39 -11.38 -7.67
N TYR A 6 2.28 -11.71 -6.38
CA TYR A 6 1.87 -10.75 -5.35
C TYR A 6 3.08 -10.20 -4.61
N GLY A 7 2.97 -8.97 -4.13
CA GLY A 7 3.95 -8.43 -3.21
C GLY A 7 3.40 -7.25 -2.44
N TYR A 8 4.05 -6.93 -1.34
CA TYR A 8 3.64 -5.81 -0.51
C TYR A 8 4.80 -5.17 0.22
N MET A 9 4.59 -3.91 0.60
CA MET A 9 5.40 -3.15 1.54
C MET A 9 4.47 -2.56 2.60
N PHE A 10 5.00 -2.48 3.82
CA PHE A 10 4.40 -1.77 4.92
C PHE A 10 5.40 -0.75 5.47
N ALA A 11 4.91 0.41 5.89
CA ALA A 11 5.69 1.42 6.59
C ALA A 11 5.01 1.83 7.91
N ASP A 12 5.80 1.90 8.99
CA ASP A 12 5.43 2.55 10.25
C ASP A 12 6.58 3.48 10.66
N LEU A 13 6.45 4.77 10.33
CA LEU A 13 7.43 5.80 10.66
C LEU A 13 7.05 6.56 11.95
N GLY A 14 6.03 6.12 12.70
CA GLY A 14 5.49 6.85 13.85
C GLY A 14 4.93 8.23 13.46
N GLU A 15 5.30 9.26 14.23
CA GLU A 15 5.09 10.65 13.83
C GLU A 15 6.27 11.09 12.93
N HIS A 16 5.98 11.36 11.66
CA HIS A 16 6.99 11.64 10.67
C HIS A 16 6.80 13.02 10.05
N GLU A 17 7.83 13.86 10.17
CA GLU A 17 7.87 15.19 9.55
C GLU A 17 8.72 15.17 8.28
N PHE A 18 8.24 15.83 7.23
CA PHE A 18 8.94 15.92 5.94
C PHE A 18 8.72 17.27 5.27
N ALA A 19 9.58 17.61 4.32
CA ALA A 19 9.47 18.78 3.47
C ALA A 19 8.86 18.40 2.11
N GLU A 20 7.86 19.17 1.66
CA GLU A 20 7.25 19.01 0.34
C GLU A 20 7.36 20.32 -0.44
N GLU A 21 7.77 20.24 -1.70
CA GLU A 21 7.77 21.39 -2.61
C GLU A 21 6.37 21.55 -3.20
N VAL A 22 5.69 22.66 -2.89
CA VAL A 22 4.35 22.96 -3.39
C VAL A 22 4.35 24.21 -4.28
N PRO A 23 3.62 24.18 -5.42
CA PRO A 23 3.46 25.35 -6.26
C PRO A 23 2.57 26.39 -5.54
N LYS A 24 3.04 27.63 -5.44
CA LYS A 24 2.26 28.77 -4.94
C LYS A 24 2.29 29.93 -5.95
N PRO A 25 1.21 30.70 -6.09
CA PRO A 25 1.23 31.90 -6.92
C PRO A 25 2.18 32.93 -6.31
N LYS A 26 3.07 33.53 -7.12
CA LYS A 26 3.90 34.65 -6.68
C LYS A 26 3.00 35.80 -6.22
N GLN A 27 3.18 36.26 -4.97
CA GLN A 27 2.61 37.53 -4.54
C GLN A 27 3.33 38.65 -5.29
N LYS A 28 2.57 39.54 -5.93
CA LYS A 28 3.15 40.77 -6.50
C LYS A 28 3.52 41.69 -5.34
N GLU A 29 4.79 42.06 -5.24
CA GLU A 29 5.20 43.16 -4.35
C GLU A 29 4.42 44.43 -4.75
N GLU A 30 3.65 44.98 -3.81
CA GLU A 30 2.95 46.26 -3.98
C GLU A 30 3.98 47.40 -3.95
N GLY A 31 4.62 47.66 -5.09
CA GLY A 31 5.61 48.71 -5.21
C GLY A 31 6.08 48.95 -6.65
N GLY A 32 5.20 49.47 -7.51
CA GLY A 32 5.58 49.95 -8.83
C GLY A 32 4.40 50.28 -9.74
N GLU A 33 4.41 51.50 -10.29
CA GLU A 33 3.44 52.29 -11.09
C GLU A 33 2.51 51.59 -12.11
N PRO A 34 1.40 52.25 -12.52
CA PRO A 34 0.36 51.66 -13.35
C PRO A 34 0.70 51.60 -14.85
N ASP A 35 -0.05 50.73 -15.54
CA ASP A 35 -0.25 50.58 -16.99
C ASP A 35 0.71 49.71 -17.82
N THR A 36 0.23 48.51 -18.16
CA THR A 36 -0.38 48.24 -19.49
C THR A 36 -0.95 46.82 -19.56
N LYS A 37 -2.09 46.67 -20.26
CA LYS A 37 -2.79 45.39 -20.51
C LYS A 37 -1.89 44.36 -21.22
N LYS A 38 -1.25 43.48 -20.46
CA LYS A 38 -0.76 42.17 -20.92
C LYS A 38 -1.45 41.09 -20.11
N ALA A 39 -1.88 40.02 -20.78
CA ALA A 39 -2.48 38.85 -20.15
C ALA A 39 -1.64 38.43 -18.94
N LYS A 40 -2.23 38.47 -17.74
CA LYS A 40 -1.60 38.06 -16.49
C LYS A 40 -1.25 36.57 -16.62
N LYS A 41 0.01 36.28 -16.97
CA LYS A 41 0.58 34.96 -16.78
C LYS A 41 0.84 34.86 -15.27
N GLU A 42 0.02 34.10 -14.56
CA GLU A 42 0.27 33.80 -13.15
C GLU A 42 1.62 33.07 -13.06
N GLU A 43 2.60 33.74 -12.46
CA GLU A 43 3.92 33.17 -12.26
C GLU A 43 3.87 32.34 -10.97
N ILE A 44 4.08 31.03 -11.12
CA ILE A 44 4.06 30.06 -10.01
C ILE A 44 5.50 29.91 -9.51
N GLU A 45 5.72 29.99 -8.19
CA GLU A 45 6.98 29.61 -7.56
C GLU A 45 6.82 28.31 -6.76
N MET A 46 7.91 27.55 -6.62
CA MET A 46 7.95 26.36 -5.77
C MET A 46 8.41 26.77 -4.37
N VAL A 47 7.56 26.55 -3.37
CA VAL A 47 7.87 26.83 -1.96
C VAL A 47 7.96 25.52 -1.20
N THR A 48 9.02 25.35 -0.43
CA THR A 48 9.16 24.21 0.48
C THR A 48 8.29 24.42 1.73
N VAL A 49 7.39 23.47 2.02
CA VAL A 49 6.52 23.48 3.19
C VAL A 49 6.79 22.24 4.04
N LYS A 50 6.93 22.44 5.34
CA LYS A 50 7.03 21.34 6.31
C LYS A 50 5.65 20.75 6.58
N ARG A 51 5.54 19.42 6.53
CA ARG A 51 4.34 18.64 6.85
C ARG A 51 4.66 17.58 7.89
N SER A 52 3.60 17.03 8.49
CA SER A 52 3.68 15.88 9.39
C SER A 52 2.59 14.88 9.05
N VAL A 53 2.90 13.60 9.19
CA VAL A 53 1.96 12.48 9.02
C VAL A 53 2.19 11.46 10.13
N THR A 54 1.11 10.88 10.64
CA THR A 54 1.17 9.81 11.65
C THR A 54 0.88 8.46 10.99
N PHE A 55 1.71 7.48 11.28
CA PHE A 55 1.55 6.10 10.83
C PHE A 55 0.85 5.26 11.88
N SER A 56 0.08 4.27 11.42
CA SER A 56 -0.52 3.26 12.29
C SER A 56 0.44 2.08 12.49
N ARG A 57 0.32 1.43 13.65
CA ARG A 57 1.10 0.22 13.97
C ARG A 57 0.68 -0.94 13.08
N LEU A 58 1.63 -1.82 12.76
CA LEU A 58 1.37 -3.03 11.97
C LEU A 58 0.24 -3.87 12.57
N HIS A 59 0.27 -4.11 13.88
CA HIS A 59 -0.77 -4.87 14.58
C HIS A 59 -2.17 -4.28 14.36
N SER A 60 -2.34 -2.96 14.49
CA SER A 60 -3.60 -2.27 14.25
C SER A 60 -4.06 -2.34 12.79
N ALA A 61 -3.12 -2.46 11.86
CA ALA A 61 -3.42 -2.61 10.44
C ALA A 61 -3.82 -4.03 10.05
N LEU A 62 -3.27 -5.04 10.73
CA LEU A 62 -3.58 -6.46 10.46
C LEU A 62 -4.88 -6.91 11.14
N GLU A 63 -5.24 -6.32 12.27
CA GLU A 63 -6.39 -6.75 13.10
C GLU A 63 -7.60 -5.79 12.98
N ILE A 64 -7.96 -5.44 11.76
CA ILE A 64 -9.13 -4.60 11.49
C ILE A 64 -10.42 -5.42 11.66
N ASP A 65 -11.36 -4.89 12.45
CA ASP A 65 -12.73 -5.40 12.51
C ASP A 65 -13.55 -4.91 11.29
N TRP A 66 -13.75 -5.82 10.34
CA TRP A 66 -14.51 -5.55 9.12
C TRP A 66 -16.04 -5.57 9.30
N SER A 67 -16.56 -5.81 10.51
CA SER A 67 -18.00 -5.90 10.76
C SER A 67 -18.70 -4.53 10.86
N SER A 68 -17.97 -3.44 11.07
CA SER A 68 -18.56 -2.10 11.18
C SER A 68 -18.98 -1.53 9.82
N GLN A 69 -20.02 -0.68 9.79
CA GLN A 69 -20.45 -0.01 8.54
C GLN A 69 -19.37 0.88 7.91
N ALA A 70 -18.46 1.42 8.71
CA ALA A 70 -17.32 2.19 8.21
C ALA A 70 -16.31 1.26 7.52
N ALA A 71 -15.99 0.13 8.16
CA ALA A 71 -15.08 -0.86 7.59
C ALA A 71 -15.64 -1.51 6.32
N LEU A 72 -16.95 -1.79 6.25
CA LEU A 72 -17.58 -2.30 5.02
C LEU A 72 -17.52 -1.31 3.84
N ARG A 73 -17.51 0.00 4.11
CA ARG A 73 -17.27 1.03 3.08
C ARG A 73 -15.80 1.04 2.64
N LYS A 74 -14.88 0.88 3.59
CA LYS A 74 -13.44 0.77 3.34
C LYS A 74 -13.11 -0.49 2.53
N LEU A 75 -13.73 -1.62 2.86
CA LEU A 75 -13.57 -2.93 2.22
C LEU A 75 -13.73 -2.86 0.70
N LYS A 76 -14.68 -2.06 0.19
CA LYS A 76 -14.91 -1.88 -1.26
C LYS A 76 -13.76 -1.19 -1.99
N ARG A 77 -12.89 -0.50 -1.26
CA ARG A 77 -11.75 0.27 -1.78
C ARG A 77 -10.41 -0.38 -1.42
N THR A 78 -10.41 -1.28 -0.44
CA THR A 78 -9.22 -2.01 -0.02
C THR A 78 -8.79 -2.99 -1.11
N PRO A 79 -7.51 -2.94 -1.55
CA PRO A 79 -6.99 -3.86 -2.55
C PRO A 79 -7.17 -5.32 -2.14
N ASN A 80 -7.58 -6.18 -3.08
CA ASN A 80 -7.74 -7.61 -2.82
C ASN A 80 -6.43 -8.27 -2.34
N ALA A 81 -5.29 -7.75 -2.81
CA ALA A 81 -3.96 -8.14 -2.40
C ALA A 81 -3.72 -8.05 -0.88
N TYR A 82 -4.45 -7.19 -0.15
CA TYR A 82 -4.40 -7.17 1.33
C TYR A 82 -4.93 -8.47 1.92
N PHE A 83 -6.05 -8.98 1.44
CA PHE A 83 -6.64 -10.23 1.93
C PHE A 83 -5.81 -11.44 1.50
N ILE A 84 -5.24 -11.41 0.30
CA ILE A 84 -4.28 -12.44 -0.15
C ILE A 84 -3.05 -12.47 0.77
N MET A 85 -2.50 -11.30 1.12
CA MET A 85 -1.40 -11.19 2.08
C MET A 85 -1.79 -11.79 3.43
N GLN A 86 -2.97 -11.48 3.97
CA GLN A 86 -3.46 -12.07 5.24
C GLN A 86 -3.49 -13.60 5.20
N VAL A 87 -4.00 -14.18 4.11
CA VAL A 87 -4.05 -15.64 3.93
C VAL A 87 -2.65 -16.24 3.88
N LEU A 88 -1.71 -15.60 3.20
CA LEU A 88 -0.32 -16.07 3.09
C LEU A 88 0.43 -15.96 4.42
N LEU A 89 0.21 -14.88 5.19
CA LEU A 89 0.79 -14.73 6.53
C LEU A 89 0.26 -15.82 7.48
N ASP A 90 -1.05 -16.09 7.47
CA ASP A 90 -1.62 -17.17 8.27
C ASP A 90 -1.11 -18.55 7.81
N PHE A 91 -0.96 -18.79 6.50
CA PHE A 91 -0.37 -20.02 5.96
C PHE A 91 1.05 -20.24 6.50
N ILE A 92 1.90 -19.21 6.43
CA ILE A 92 3.29 -19.28 6.89
C ILE A 92 3.33 -19.49 8.41
N SER A 93 2.48 -18.80 9.16
CA SER A 93 2.39 -18.97 10.61
C SER A 93 1.96 -20.38 11.02
N ASN A 94 1.04 -21.00 10.26
CA ASN A 94 0.50 -22.33 10.60
C ASN A 94 1.40 -23.48 10.14
N ASN A 95 2.15 -23.30 9.05
CA ASN A 95 2.95 -24.35 8.43
C ASN A 95 4.45 -24.18 8.65
N ASN A 96 4.89 -23.03 9.18
CA ASN A 96 6.28 -22.64 9.37
C ASN A 96 7.11 -22.74 8.07
N ARG A 97 6.47 -22.49 6.92
CA ARG A 97 7.07 -22.51 5.58
C ARG A 97 6.25 -21.67 4.59
N TYR A 98 6.88 -21.29 3.49
CA TYR A 98 6.21 -20.69 2.34
C TYR A 98 5.52 -21.77 1.48
N PRO A 99 4.56 -21.38 0.60
CA PRO A 99 4.04 -22.26 -0.43
C PRO A 99 5.16 -22.80 -1.34
N ASP A 100 5.21 -24.11 -1.50
CA ASP A 100 6.28 -24.82 -2.20
C ASP A 100 5.83 -25.24 -3.61
N SER A 101 6.61 -24.84 -4.62
CA SER A 101 6.34 -25.17 -6.01
C SER A 101 6.48 -26.66 -6.33
N THR A 102 7.23 -27.42 -5.52
CA THR A 102 7.38 -28.88 -5.67
C THR A 102 6.12 -29.63 -5.19
N GLN A 103 5.32 -29.02 -4.32
CA GLN A 103 4.10 -29.59 -3.72
C GLN A 103 2.84 -28.85 -4.18
N LYS A 104 2.92 -28.20 -5.35
CA LYS A 104 1.96 -27.17 -5.80
C LYS A 104 0.50 -27.58 -5.66
N GLU A 105 0.12 -28.78 -6.07
CA GLU A 105 -1.28 -29.24 -5.99
C GLU A 105 -1.79 -29.40 -4.55
N ALA A 106 -0.94 -29.87 -3.64
CA ALA A 106 -1.28 -30.00 -2.22
C ALA A 106 -1.37 -28.62 -1.56
N ASP A 107 -0.43 -27.74 -1.87
CA ASP A 107 -0.38 -26.39 -1.30
C ASP A 107 -1.50 -25.50 -1.82
N ILE A 108 -1.93 -25.65 -3.07
CA ILE A 108 -3.12 -24.94 -3.59
C ILE A 108 -4.36 -25.30 -2.76
N LYS A 109 -4.57 -26.59 -2.45
CA LYS A 109 -5.71 -27.02 -1.63
C LYS A 109 -5.62 -26.43 -0.23
N LEU A 110 -4.43 -26.50 0.38
CA LEU A 110 -4.19 -25.97 1.71
C LEU A 110 -4.36 -24.43 1.78
N LEU A 111 -3.95 -23.71 0.74
CA LEU A 111 -4.14 -22.26 0.63
C LEU A 111 -5.61 -21.88 0.50
N ILE A 112 -6.42 -22.64 -0.24
CA ILE A 112 -7.87 -22.40 -0.37
C ILE A 112 -8.59 -22.69 0.97
N GLU A 113 -8.18 -23.74 1.68
CA GLU A 113 -8.67 -24.02 3.04
C GLU A 113 -8.27 -22.90 4.00
N GLN A 114 -7.02 -22.44 3.94
CA GLN A 114 -6.51 -21.34 4.76
C GLN A 114 -7.25 -20.04 4.44
N LYS A 115 -7.52 -19.74 3.17
CA LYS A 115 -8.31 -18.60 2.72
C LYS A 115 -9.67 -18.56 3.42
N THR A 116 -10.35 -19.70 3.46
CA THR A 116 -11.67 -19.82 4.10
C THR A 116 -11.58 -19.48 5.58
N LYS A 117 -10.63 -20.09 6.31
CA LYS A 117 -10.42 -19.84 7.75
C LYS A 117 -10.06 -18.38 8.05
N THR A 118 -9.18 -17.78 7.25
CA THR A 118 -8.74 -16.39 7.42
C THR A 118 -9.89 -15.41 7.15
N LEU A 119 -10.67 -15.62 6.08
CA LEU A 119 -11.82 -14.75 5.78
C LEU A 119 -12.95 -14.91 6.80
N GLU A 120 -13.18 -16.11 7.33
CA GLU A 120 -14.10 -16.34 8.45
C GLU A 120 -13.67 -15.60 9.72
N LYS A 121 -12.38 -15.66 10.08
CA LYS A 121 -11.80 -14.90 11.20
C LYS A 121 -12.02 -13.39 11.03
N LEU A 122 -11.90 -12.89 9.81
CA LEU A 122 -12.16 -11.48 9.46
C LEU A 122 -13.65 -11.16 9.29
N LYS A 123 -14.56 -12.14 9.44
CA LYS A 123 -16.01 -12.01 9.20
C LYS A 123 -16.35 -11.52 7.79
N LEU A 124 -15.58 -11.95 6.80
CA LEU A 124 -15.71 -11.58 5.40
C LEU A 124 -16.29 -12.74 4.56
N SER A 125 -16.91 -12.39 3.44
CA SER A 125 -17.35 -13.39 2.46
C SER A 125 -16.15 -14.08 1.81
N PRO A 126 -16.19 -15.41 1.57
CA PRO A 126 -15.18 -16.12 0.79
C PRO A 126 -14.97 -15.57 -0.62
N SER A 127 -15.95 -14.84 -1.16
CA SER A 127 -15.91 -14.22 -2.50
C SER A 127 -15.00 -12.99 -2.59
N VAL A 128 -14.48 -12.48 -1.47
CA VAL A 128 -13.53 -11.34 -1.48
C VAL A 128 -12.25 -11.72 -2.22
N VAL A 129 -11.76 -12.96 -2.02
CA VAL A 129 -10.57 -13.51 -2.69
C VAL A 129 -11.00 -14.70 -3.56
N SER A 130 -10.78 -14.61 -4.88
CA SER A 130 -10.98 -15.74 -5.80
C SER A 130 -9.99 -16.86 -5.49
N ASP A 131 -10.38 -18.13 -5.62
CA ASP A 131 -9.51 -19.30 -5.41
C ASP A 131 -8.29 -19.33 -6.34
N ASP A 132 -8.39 -18.67 -7.50
CA ASP A 132 -7.33 -18.61 -8.50
C ASP A 132 -6.03 -18.01 -7.94
N PHE A 133 -6.12 -17.17 -6.89
CA PHE A 133 -4.97 -16.56 -6.22
C PHE A 133 -3.92 -17.60 -5.81
N ALA A 134 -4.37 -18.79 -5.39
CA ALA A 134 -3.50 -19.85 -4.90
C ALA A 134 -2.50 -20.28 -5.97
N SER A 135 -2.88 -20.23 -7.26
CA SER A 135 -2.00 -20.61 -8.37
C SER A 135 -0.87 -19.62 -8.66
N PHE A 136 -0.97 -18.39 -8.16
CA PHE A 136 -0.09 -17.28 -8.50
C PHE A 136 0.82 -16.82 -7.34
N CYS A 137 0.82 -17.52 -6.20
CA CYS A 137 1.53 -17.09 -4.99
C CYS A 137 2.81 -17.90 -4.66
N PHE A 138 3.34 -18.65 -5.63
CA PHE A 138 4.51 -19.52 -5.45
C PHE A 138 5.82 -18.86 -5.90
N ALA A 139 6.88 -19.15 -5.14
CA ALA A 139 8.26 -18.67 -5.36
C ALA A 139 8.41 -17.14 -5.33
N GLU A 140 9.64 -16.66 -5.44
CA GLU A 140 9.95 -15.24 -5.60
C GLU A 140 10.27 -14.96 -7.06
N LEU A 141 9.41 -14.20 -7.73
CA LEU A 141 9.63 -13.86 -9.13
C LEU A 141 10.50 -12.61 -9.22
N SER A 142 11.66 -12.71 -9.89
CA SER A 142 12.61 -11.59 -10.02
C SER A 142 11.98 -10.29 -10.52
N PRO A 143 11.06 -10.28 -11.51
CA PRO A 143 10.37 -9.05 -11.93
C PRO A 143 9.55 -8.41 -10.80
N VAL A 144 8.90 -9.22 -9.97
CA VAL A 144 8.07 -8.75 -8.85
C VAL A 144 8.96 -8.22 -7.73
N CYS A 145 10.07 -8.90 -7.43
CA CYS A 145 11.08 -8.41 -6.50
C CYS A 145 11.67 -7.06 -6.94
N ALA A 146 11.93 -6.88 -8.24
CA ALA A 146 12.42 -5.61 -8.77
C ALA A 146 11.39 -4.47 -8.59
N ILE A 147 10.11 -4.74 -8.86
CA ILE A 147 9.03 -3.75 -8.67
C ILE A 147 8.90 -3.38 -7.18
N VAL A 148 8.66 -4.37 -6.33
CA VAL A 148 8.43 -4.15 -4.89
C VAL A 148 9.67 -3.55 -4.23
N GLY A 149 10.87 -4.06 -4.57
CA GLY A 149 12.13 -3.53 -4.08
C GLY A 149 12.41 -2.10 -4.53
N GLY A 150 12.02 -1.74 -5.77
CA GLY A 150 12.08 -0.36 -6.25
C GLY A 150 11.20 0.58 -5.44
N VAL A 151 9.95 0.18 -5.15
CA VAL A 151 9.04 0.99 -4.32
C VAL A 151 9.57 1.10 -2.88
N ILE A 152 9.98 -0.02 -2.27
CA ILE A 152 10.59 -0.01 -0.91
C ILE A 152 11.80 0.92 -0.87
N GLY A 153 12.71 0.79 -1.84
CA GLY A 153 13.92 1.62 -1.90
C GLY A 153 13.60 3.11 -2.01
N GLN A 154 12.61 3.47 -2.83
CA GLN A 154 12.15 4.85 -2.95
C GLN A 154 11.53 5.38 -1.65
N GLU A 155 10.70 4.59 -0.98
CA GLU A 155 10.08 5.01 0.29
C GLU A 155 11.09 5.12 1.43
N ILE A 156 12.12 4.26 1.46
CA ILE A 156 13.24 4.40 2.39
C ILE A 156 13.96 5.73 2.13
N ILE A 157 14.25 6.07 0.86
CA ILE A 157 14.92 7.33 0.51
C ILE A 157 14.09 8.54 0.97
N LYS A 158 12.77 8.55 0.72
CA LYS A 158 11.88 9.63 1.20
C LYS A 158 11.93 9.76 2.72
N ALA A 159 11.80 8.64 3.44
CA ALA A 159 11.81 8.62 4.89
C ALA A 159 13.13 9.11 5.50
N VAL A 160 14.29 8.73 4.93
CA VAL A 160 15.59 9.17 5.49
C VAL A 160 15.99 10.57 5.05
N SER A 161 15.56 11.02 3.87
CA SER A 161 15.86 12.36 3.35
C SER A 161 14.92 13.43 3.91
N LEU A 162 13.83 13.02 4.57
CA LEU A 162 12.75 13.89 5.03
C LEU A 162 12.19 14.75 3.89
N LYS A 163 12.19 14.20 2.67
CA LYS A 163 11.72 14.86 1.45
C LYS A 163 10.59 14.06 0.82
N ASP A 164 9.54 14.77 0.44
CA ASP A 164 8.29 14.27 -0.13
C ASP A 164 7.49 13.37 0.82
N GLN A 165 6.20 13.23 0.56
CA GLN A 165 5.32 12.42 1.39
C GLN A 165 5.59 10.92 1.17
N PRO A 166 5.92 10.14 2.23
CA PRO A 166 6.00 8.69 2.13
C PRO A 166 4.60 8.07 2.00
N HIS A 167 4.53 6.89 1.38
CA HIS A 167 3.32 6.08 1.32
C HIS A 167 2.86 5.69 2.73
N ASN A 168 1.61 5.98 3.06
CA ASN A 168 1.00 5.66 4.36
C ASN A 168 -0.20 4.72 4.14
N ASN A 169 -0.13 3.44 4.50
CA ASN A 169 1.00 2.70 5.10
C ASN A 169 1.32 1.40 4.35
N PHE A 170 0.46 0.94 3.46
CA PHE A 170 0.73 -0.21 2.61
C PHE A 170 0.84 0.18 1.15
N PHE A 171 1.76 -0.50 0.48
CA PHE A 171 1.74 -0.67 -0.96
C PHE A 171 1.50 -2.15 -1.27
N PHE A 172 0.57 -2.43 -2.18
CA PHE A 172 0.28 -3.77 -2.66
C PHE A 172 0.49 -3.85 -4.17
N TYR A 173 1.19 -4.89 -4.60
CA TYR A 173 1.38 -5.23 -5.99
C TYR A 173 0.65 -6.54 -6.32
N ASN A 174 -0.14 -6.52 -7.39
CA ASN A 174 -0.80 -7.68 -7.96
C ASN A 174 -0.40 -7.80 -9.45
N GLY A 175 0.57 -8.65 -9.73
CA GLY A 175 1.09 -8.90 -11.07
C GLY A 175 0.14 -9.67 -11.99
N VAL A 176 -0.93 -10.29 -11.46
CA VAL A 176 -1.96 -10.95 -12.29
C VAL A 176 -2.83 -9.89 -12.97
N GLU A 177 -3.16 -8.81 -12.25
CA GLU A 177 -3.94 -7.68 -12.74
C GLU A 177 -3.06 -6.53 -13.28
N GLY A 178 -1.76 -6.58 -13.02
CA GLY A 178 -0.82 -5.51 -13.34
C GLY A 178 -1.02 -4.25 -12.49
N SER A 179 -1.56 -4.38 -11.27
CA SER A 179 -1.91 -3.25 -10.42
C SER A 179 -0.91 -3.04 -9.27
N GLY A 180 -0.64 -1.76 -8.95
CA GLY A 180 0.15 -1.33 -7.79
C GLY A 180 -0.63 -0.26 -7.04
N LEU A 181 -1.14 -0.59 -5.86
CA LEU A 181 -2.07 0.26 -5.11
C LEU A 181 -1.50 0.61 -3.73
N VAL A 182 -1.59 1.89 -3.38
CA VAL A 182 -1.29 2.38 -2.03
C VAL A 182 -2.61 2.54 -1.28
N ASP A 183 -2.70 1.98 -0.09
CA ASP A 183 -3.86 2.16 0.78
C ASP A 183 -3.43 2.40 2.23
N ASN A 184 -4.19 3.23 2.93
CA ASN A 184 -4.00 3.46 4.36
C ASN A 184 -4.86 2.46 5.13
N ILE A 185 -4.23 1.35 5.50
CA ILE A 185 -4.85 0.30 6.29
C ILE A 185 -4.57 0.59 7.76
N SER A 186 -5.48 1.33 8.39
CA SER A 186 -5.56 1.49 9.84
C SER A 186 -6.95 1.11 10.33
N SER A 187 -7.06 0.78 11.62
CA SER A 187 -8.34 0.83 12.32
C SER A 187 -9.01 2.20 12.10
N PRO A 188 -10.33 2.24 11.86
CA PRO A 188 -11.06 3.50 11.81
C PRO A 188 -11.06 4.26 13.13
#